data_AF-A0A0E3YSG3-F1
#
_entry.id   AF-A0A0E3YSG3-F1
#
_cell.length_a   1.000
_cell.length_b   1.000
_cell.length_c   1.000
_cell.angle_alpha   90.00
_cell.angle_beta   90.00
_cell.angle_gamma   90.00
#
_symmetry.space_group_name_H-M   'P 1'
#
loop_
_entity.id
_entity.type
_entity.pdbx_description
1 polymer ?
#
loop_
_entity_poly.entity_id
_entity_poly.type
_entity_poly.pdbx_seq_one_letter_code
_entity_poly.pdbx_strand_id
1 'polypeptide(L)'
;MPHLPLREFLIGFLLFAVSTTTRAASWTSSATGGAITATVTEPNPVVTTPALVVYLKNLSCERIGQESDATILADFTANGYRVVQLDYAGHAQATSPFLNADVLKIRNEIGTSTFPGSTGLAAAKNKCYILCEGYRLLRNVPYYLNDRTVYNGAETTNVELHMDIAYPSQPSRGVPIVMEYSCSNSFAGNEDDRMNNGNAFTGITDTILEGAPAAGVAWAMADHPKFRDWGQPKSGGFYSPSFELNPDTIKKVRSSVRVLREVGSNLGLSGNIAIHGFSRGATAGSLATGDLAVPEIDSAGYSTALSGRVQAVLLGSGIFDYSRSGGTTTGDPSTSAVDIYSRFVTAWGATASNLTLWQSQGAPYYMATSASAPVFLSYNTDDAAWYVYQSQVMAAKLASLGVPYQVVTGTGAHHVTTTPSTLTSIYSFFKTHAHPLPNKPGATTLGNYDATAQLLDLTLNANGNADRVLYAIATNGTPRQWVQANGTMGTTPVWRTLAAWGATIRVGPLANLETARFTVLAYDPTQFTTAQTTENVIAPVTLPQISGLSFNPATGEISFTWPAAAGVTNPGNLTESVQRSATLNNDWAAVPGALLAIMNGTVAFSDPTPPYPKAFYRLARP
;
A
#
# COMPACT_ATOMS: atom_id res chain seq x y z
N MET A 1 -24.05 28.85 12.73
CA MET A 1 -23.55 30.24 12.59
C MET A 1 -24.06 30.77 11.25
N PRO A 2 -24.61 31.99 11.19
CA PRO A 2 -25.39 32.45 10.04
C PRO A 2 -24.50 32.94 8.89
N HIS A 3 -24.99 32.73 7.67
CA HIS A 3 -24.40 33.14 6.40
C HIS A 3 -24.38 34.68 6.23
N LEU A 4 -23.22 35.23 5.82
CA LEU A 4 -23.06 36.60 5.35
C LEU A 4 -22.83 36.62 3.83
N PRO A 5 -23.38 37.58 3.07
CA PRO A 5 -23.28 37.63 1.62
C PRO A 5 -21.96 38.30 1.16
N LEU A 6 -21.32 37.70 0.16
CA LEU A 6 -20.15 38.24 -0.54
C LEU A 6 -20.57 39.46 -1.37
N ARG A 7 -20.01 40.65 -1.08
CA ARG A 7 -20.03 41.82 -1.98
C ARG A 7 -18.72 41.88 -2.77
N GLU A 8 -18.87 42.08 -4.07
CA GLU A 8 -17.82 42.21 -5.08
C GLU A 8 -16.84 43.34 -4.75
N PHE A 9 -15.55 43.00 -4.67
CA PHE A 9 -14.45 43.97 -4.62
C PHE A 9 -13.55 43.68 -5.83
N LEU A 10 -13.81 44.36 -6.95
CA LEU A 10 -12.91 44.40 -8.11
C LEU A 10 -11.75 45.36 -7.79
N ILE A 11 -10.61 44.82 -7.35
CA ILE A 11 -9.33 45.55 -7.31
C ILE A 11 -8.61 45.26 -8.62
N GLY A 12 -8.42 46.31 -9.43
CA GLY A 12 -7.58 46.25 -10.63
C GLY A 12 -6.12 46.01 -10.26
N PHE A 13 -5.65 44.77 -10.46
CA PHE A 13 -4.24 44.44 -10.37
C PHE A 13 -3.52 44.94 -11.63
N LEU A 14 -2.69 45.97 -11.48
CA LEU A 14 -1.72 46.39 -12.49
C LEU A 14 -0.65 45.27 -12.61
N LEU A 15 -0.71 44.48 -13.67
CA LEU A 15 0.29 43.47 -14.02
C LEU A 15 1.58 44.17 -14.47
N PHE A 16 2.49 44.47 -13.53
CA PHE A 16 3.88 44.70 -13.88
C PHE A 16 4.49 43.37 -14.34
N ALA A 17 4.72 43.22 -15.64
CA ALA A 17 5.47 42.09 -16.20
C ALA A 17 6.94 42.21 -15.77
N VAL A 18 7.27 41.67 -14.59
CA VAL A 18 8.65 41.56 -14.13
C VAL A 18 9.30 40.39 -14.85
N SER A 19 10.29 40.67 -15.69
CA SER A 19 11.01 39.68 -16.48
C SER A 19 11.77 38.70 -15.59
N THR A 20 11.42 37.41 -15.65
CA THR A 20 12.20 36.33 -15.01
C THR A 20 13.51 36.14 -15.76
N THR A 21 14.65 36.15 -15.06
CA THR A 21 15.95 35.85 -15.68
C THR A 21 16.13 34.34 -15.82
N THR A 22 16.16 33.87 -17.06
CA THR A 22 16.44 32.47 -17.42
C THR A 22 17.82 32.34 -18.05
N ARG A 23 18.62 31.34 -17.65
CA ARG A 23 19.94 31.07 -18.20
C ARG A 23 20.09 29.59 -18.56
N ALA A 24 20.42 29.30 -19.81
CA ALA A 24 20.78 27.96 -20.27
C ALA A 24 22.23 27.61 -19.89
N ALA A 25 22.47 26.35 -19.59
CA ALA A 25 23.76 25.73 -19.32
C ALA A 25 23.77 24.29 -19.84
N SER A 26 24.96 23.70 -19.96
CA SER A 26 25.14 22.28 -20.24
C SER A 26 25.54 21.56 -18.96
N TRP A 27 24.99 20.36 -18.71
CA TRP A 27 25.33 19.53 -17.57
C TRP A 27 25.52 18.07 -18.00
N THR A 28 26.60 17.42 -17.58
CA THR A 28 26.85 16.01 -17.95
C THR A 28 26.08 15.08 -17.03
N SER A 29 25.15 14.29 -17.58
CA SER A 29 24.43 13.27 -16.82
C SER A 29 25.26 11.99 -16.66
N SER A 30 25.32 11.46 -15.44
CA SER A 30 25.81 10.12 -15.15
C SER A 30 24.87 9.04 -15.66
N ALA A 31 23.55 9.29 -15.65
CA ALA A 31 22.54 8.33 -16.08
C ALA A 31 22.53 8.16 -17.61
N THR A 32 22.75 9.22 -18.39
CA THR A 32 22.80 9.14 -19.86
C THR A 32 24.22 8.99 -20.42
N GLY A 33 25.24 9.31 -19.63
CA GLY A 33 26.64 9.36 -20.06
C GLY A 33 26.97 10.56 -20.96
N GLY A 34 26.01 11.46 -21.21
CA GLY A 34 26.15 12.59 -22.14
C GLY A 34 25.78 13.95 -21.52
N ALA A 35 26.04 15.00 -22.28
CA ALA A 35 25.59 16.35 -21.93
C ALA A 35 24.08 16.49 -22.15
N ILE A 36 23.38 17.04 -21.16
CA ILE A 36 21.97 17.42 -21.22
C ILE A 36 21.80 18.92 -20.99
N THR A 37 20.65 19.46 -21.39
CA THR A 37 20.35 20.88 -21.21
C THR A 37 19.90 21.16 -19.79
N ALA A 38 20.53 22.16 -19.16
CA ALA A 38 20.13 22.71 -17.87
C ALA A 38 19.59 24.14 -18.05
N THR A 39 18.42 24.45 -17.52
CA THR A 39 17.85 25.82 -17.53
C THR A 39 17.64 26.32 -16.12
N VAL A 40 18.37 27.37 -15.73
CA VAL A 40 18.25 28.02 -14.43
C VAL A 40 17.27 29.18 -14.52
N THR A 41 16.28 29.20 -13.63
CA THR A 41 15.29 30.28 -13.49
C THR A 41 15.33 30.82 -12.07
N GLU A 42 15.56 32.13 -11.93
CA GLU A 42 15.56 32.80 -10.63
C GLU A 42 14.13 33.03 -10.11
N PRO A 43 13.95 33.07 -8.77
CA PRO A 43 12.65 33.34 -8.15
C PRO A 43 12.13 34.74 -8.50
N ASN A 44 10.80 34.88 -8.51
CA ASN A 44 10.11 36.15 -8.70
C ASN A 44 8.93 36.26 -7.73
N PRO A 45 9.04 37.05 -6.64
CA PRO A 45 10.08 38.05 -6.40
C PRO A 45 11.45 37.45 -6.06
N VAL A 46 12.51 38.22 -6.32
CA VAL A 46 13.88 37.81 -5.97
C VAL A 46 14.01 37.65 -4.46
N VAL A 47 14.53 36.51 -4.02
CA VAL A 47 14.87 36.25 -2.61
C VAL A 47 16.38 36.12 -2.45
N THR A 48 16.90 36.51 -1.27
CA THR A 48 18.35 36.53 -0.99
C THR A 48 18.94 35.13 -0.82
N THR A 49 18.17 34.20 -0.26
CA THR A 49 18.57 32.81 0.02
C THR A 49 17.50 31.84 -0.50
N PRO A 50 17.34 31.71 -1.83
CA PRO A 50 16.31 30.83 -2.39
C PRO A 50 16.55 29.38 -2.01
N ALA A 51 15.46 28.67 -1.71
CA ALA A 51 15.47 27.21 -1.79
C ALA A 51 15.65 26.79 -3.27
N LEU A 52 16.20 25.59 -3.49
CA LEU A 52 16.49 25.07 -4.83
C LEU A 52 15.56 23.91 -5.16
N VAL A 53 14.87 24.01 -6.30
CA VAL A 53 14.23 22.86 -6.96
C VAL A 53 15.04 22.46 -8.18
N VAL A 54 15.48 21.22 -8.24
CA VAL A 54 16.01 20.59 -9.44
C VAL A 54 14.89 19.78 -10.07
N TYR A 55 14.41 20.20 -11.23
CA TYR A 55 13.24 19.64 -11.90
C TYR A 55 13.66 18.80 -13.10
N LEU A 56 13.41 17.49 -13.06
CA LEU A 56 13.84 16.52 -14.07
C LEU A 56 12.73 16.30 -15.10
N LYS A 57 12.99 16.61 -16.38
CA LYS A 57 11.98 16.62 -17.46
C LYS A 57 12.28 15.61 -18.55
N ASN A 58 11.24 15.21 -19.28
CA ASN A 58 11.33 14.28 -20.40
C ASN A 58 12.06 12.99 -19.98
N LEU A 59 11.62 12.39 -18.88
CA LEU A 59 12.14 11.13 -18.36
C LEU A 59 11.63 9.95 -19.21
N SER A 60 12.23 8.77 -19.07
CA SER A 60 11.78 7.53 -19.75
C SER A 60 10.76 6.72 -18.94
N CYS A 61 10.22 7.28 -17.86
CA CYS A 61 9.16 6.69 -17.05
C CYS A 61 7.79 7.32 -17.32
N GLU A 62 6.73 6.68 -16.83
CA GLU A 62 5.38 7.23 -16.87
C GLU A 62 5.31 8.59 -16.14
N ARG A 63 4.80 9.61 -16.82
CA ARG A 63 4.44 10.90 -16.20
C ARG A 63 3.11 10.77 -15.47
N ILE A 64 3.16 10.55 -14.15
CA ILE A 64 1.96 10.30 -13.32
C ILE A 64 1.19 11.59 -13.02
N GLY A 65 1.88 12.67 -12.65
CA GLY A 65 1.23 13.97 -12.46
C GLY A 65 0.70 14.50 -13.79
N GLN A 66 -0.48 15.12 -13.81
CA GLN A 66 -1.14 15.58 -15.04
C GLN A 66 -1.08 17.09 -15.24
N GLU A 67 -0.81 17.87 -14.20
CA GLU A 67 -0.64 19.32 -14.33
C GLU A 67 0.59 19.66 -15.19
N SER A 68 0.52 20.71 -16.01
CA SER A 68 1.62 21.09 -16.91
C SER A 68 2.88 21.56 -16.16
N ASP A 69 4.06 21.27 -16.72
CA ASP A 69 5.32 21.74 -16.15
C ASP A 69 5.36 23.27 -16.08
N ALA A 70 4.82 23.98 -17.08
CA ALA A 70 4.78 25.44 -17.09
C ALA A 70 4.06 26.00 -15.85
N THR A 71 2.93 25.39 -15.46
CA THR A 71 2.18 25.78 -14.26
C THR A 71 2.97 25.50 -12.99
N ILE A 72 3.57 24.31 -12.87
CA ILE A 72 4.35 23.90 -11.69
C ILE A 72 5.59 24.79 -11.51
N LEU A 73 6.33 25.03 -12.59
CA LEU A 73 7.56 25.82 -12.57
C LEU A 73 7.27 27.30 -12.24
N ALA A 74 6.19 27.86 -12.81
CA ALA A 74 5.75 29.21 -12.49
C ALA A 74 5.42 29.34 -10.99
N ASP A 75 4.69 28.39 -10.43
CA ASP A 75 4.35 28.36 -9.01
C ASP A 75 5.60 28.27 -8.12
N PHE A 76 6.58 27.42 -8.45
CA PHE A 76 7.84 27.40 -7.70
C PHE A 76 8.57 28.74 -7.73
N THR A 77 8.71 29.37 -8.91
CA THR A 77 9.37 30.68 -8.98
C THR A 77 8.62 31.77 -8.22
N ALA A 78 7.28 31.73 -8.23
CA ALA A 78 6.41 32.64 -7.47
C ALA A 78 6.55 32.47 -5.95
N ASN A 79 6.84 31.25 -5.49
CA ASN A 79 7.03 30.92 -4.08
C ASN A 79 8.50 31.03 -3.61
N GLY A 80 9.35 31.76 -4.35
CA GLY A 80 10.71 32.08 -3.92
C GLY A 80 11.73 30.96 -4.16
N TYR A 81 11.40 29.94 -4.96
CA TYR A 81 12.36 28.91 -5.35
C TYR A 81 13.18 29.34 -6.56
N ARG A 82 14.48 29.08 -6.51
CA ARG A 82 15.28 28.94 -7.73
C ARG A 82 14.99 27.58 -8.33
N VAL A 83 14.77 27.53 -9.64
CA VAL A 83 14.47 26.29 -10.34
C VAL A 83 15.55 25.99 -11.38
N VAL A 84 16.08 24.78 -11.35
CA VAL A 84 17.00 24.24 -12.35
C VAL A 84 16.32 23.09 -13.06
N GLN A 85 15.91 23.31 -14.30
CA GLN A 85 15.32 22.26 -15.13
C GLN A 85 16.43 21.45 -15.80
N LEU A 86 16.41 20.12 -15.70
CA LEU A 86 17.28 19.20 -16.44
C LEU A 86 16.44 18.44 -17.45
N ASP A 87 16.73 18.60 -18.75
CA ASP A 87 15.98 17.96 -19.84
C ASP A 87 16.69 16.69 -20.32
N TYR A 88 16.10 15.53 -20.06
CA TYR A 88 16.65 14.22 -20.40
C TYR A 88 16.31 13.76 -21.83
N ALA A 89 15.49 14.50 -22.57
CA ALA A 89 15.10 14.21 -23.95
C ALA A 89 14.58 12.77 -24.18
N GLY A 90 13.93 12.17 -23.18
CA GLY A 90 13.38 10.81 -23.25
C GLY A 90 14.43 9.71 -23.22
N HIS A 91 15.66 9.99 -22.76
CA HIS A 91 16.73 8.99 -22.75
C HIS A 91 16.34 7.72 -21.99
N ALA A 92 16.63 6.54 -22.55
CA ALA A 92 16.17 5.25 -22.02
C ALA A 92 16.63 4.93 -20.59
N GLN A 93 17.73 5.54 -20.14
CA GLN A 93 18.25 5.42 -18.78
C GLN A 93 17.82 6.55 -17.83
N ALA A 94 17.04 7.52 -18.30
CA ALA A 94 16.43 8.56 -17.47
C ALA A 94 15.23 8.03 -16.67
N THR A 95 15.44 6.91 -15.96
CA THR A 95 14.47 6.24 -15.10
C THR A 95 15.22 5.46 -14.00
N SER A 96 14.56 5.14 -12.90
CA SER A 96 15.17 4.32 -11.85
C SER A 96 15.34 2.86 -12.31
N PRO A 97 16.47 2.22 -11.95
CA PRO A 97 17.46 2.65 -10.97
C PRO A 97 18.58 3.56 -11.52
N PHE A 98 18.72 3.72 -12.84
CA PHE A 98 19.88 4.41 -13.42
C PHE A 98 19.90 5.92 -13.09
N LEU A 99 18.71 6.54 -13.00
CA LEU A 99 18.55 7.94 -12.60
C LEU A 99 19.13 8.24 -11.21
N ASN A 100 19.22 7.24 -10.31
CA ASN A 100 19.82 7.42 -8.99
C ASN A 100 21.29 7.89 -9.05
N ALA A 101 22.03 7.55 -10.12
CA ALA A 101 23.39 8.04 -10.32
C ALA A 101 23.43 9.57 -10.53
N ASP A 102 22.41 10.13 -11.20
CA ASP A 102 22.26 11.57 -11.35
C ASP A 102 21.79 12.24 -10.07
N VAL A 103 20.85 11.63 -9.33
CA VAL A 103 20.43 12.11 -8.01
C VAL A 103 21.65 12.31 -7.10
N LEU A 104 22.52 11.30 -7.01
CA LEU A 104 23.75 11.40 -6.22
C LEU A 104 24.69 12.49 -6.74
N LYS A 105 24.86 12.58 -8.06
CA LYS A 105 25.73 13.58 -8.67
C LYS A 105 25.24 15.00 -8.42
N ILE A 106 23.94 15.26 -8.60
CA ILE A 106 23.29 16.54 -8.30
C ILE A 106 23.57 16.93 -6.84
N ARG A 107 23.33 16.01 -5.91
CA ARG A 107 23.58 16.22 -4.47
C ARG A 107 25.05 16.55 -4.17
N ASN A 108 25.99 15.81 -4.75
CA ASN A 108 27.42 16.05 -4.59
C ASN A 108 27.83 17.42 -5.15
N GLU A 109 27.39 17.77 -6.35
CA GLU A 109 27.77 19.03 -7.00
C GLU A 109 27.12 20.26 -6.36
N ILE A 110 25.93 20.13 -5.76
CA ILE A 110 25.35 21.17 -4.90
C ILE A 110 26.19 21.34 -3.63
N GLY A 111 26.64 20.22 -3.04
CA GLY A 111 27.54 20.19 -1.90
C GLY A 111 28.85 20.95 -2.16
N THR A 112 29.45 20.76 -3.33
CA THR A 112 30.70 21.42 -3.76
C THR A 112 30.49 22.74 -4.49
N SER A 113 29.24 23.20 -4.63
CA SER A 113 28.88 24.43 -5.36
C SER A 113 29.27 24.44 -6.85
N THR A 114 29.41 23.26 -7.48
CA THR A 114 29.73 23.10 -8.91
C THR A 114 28.50 22.86 -9.79
N PHE A 115 27.32 22.62 -9.20
CA PHE A 115 26.08 22.37 -9.93
C PHE A 115 25.55 23.66 -10.61
N PRO A 116 24.99 23.60 -11.83
CA PRO A 116 24.37 24.78 -12.45
C PRO A 116 23.29 25.40 -11.56
N GLY A 117 23.43 26.69 -11.23
CA GLY A 117 22.49 27.39 -10.35
C GLY A 117 22.78 27.26 -8.85
N SER A 118 23.88 26.61 -8.44
CA SER A 118 24.27 26.54 -7.02
C SER A 118 24.94 27.80 -6.47
N THR A 119 25.24 28.79 -7.30
CA THR A 119 25.85 30.06 -6.88
C THR A 119 24.97 30.79 -5.86
N GLY A 120 25.53 31.16 -4.71
CA GLY A 120 24.77 31.84 -3.65
C GLY A 120 23.89 30.92 -2.77
N LEU A 121 23.89 29.61 -2.99
CA LEU A 121 23.13 28.65 -2.18
C LEU A 121 23.84 28.21 -0.89
N ALA A 122 24.94 28.86 -0.48
CA ALA A 122 25.73 28.43 0.68
C ALA A 122 24.89 28.24 1.95
N ALA A 123 23.87 29.10 2.16
CA ALA A 123 22.92 29.01 3.27
C ALA A 123 21.69 28.10 2.99
N ALA A 124 21.48 27.67 1.75
CA ALA A 124 20.29 26.95 1.29
C ALA A 124 20.57 25.51 0.81
N LYS A 125 21.81 25.00 0.99
CA LYS A 125 22.17 23.61 0.60
C LYS A 125 21.28 22.55 1.26
N ASN A 126 20.70 22.87 2.41
CA ASN A 126 19.79 22.00 3.17
C ASN A 126 18.31 22.20 2.80
N LYS A 127 18.02 23.00 1.77
CA LYS A 127 16.69 23.29 1.22
C LYS A 127 16.69 23.06 -0.28
N CYS A 128 17.24 21.92 -0.69
CA CYS A 128 17.28 21.45 -2.07
C CYS A 128 16.37 20.23 -2.25
N TYR A 129 15.58 20.24 -3.33
CA TYR A 129 14.58 19.23 -3.67
C TYR A 129 14.79 18.78 -5.12
N ILE A 130 14.97 17.49 -5.35
CA ILE A 130 15.01 16.91 -6.70
C ILE A 130 13.63 16.31 -7.01
N LEU A 131 12.97 16.83 -8.03
CA LEU A 131 11.59 16.48 -8.38
C LEU A 131 11.51 16.01 -9.84
N CYS A 132 10.76 14.94 -10.10
CA CYS A 132 10.44 14.53 -11.46
C CYS A 132 9.33 15.40 -12.06
N GLU A 133 9.23 15.41 -13.38
CA GLU A 133 8.17 16.10 -14.10
C GLU A 133 6.77 15.68 -13.63
N GLY A 134 5.85 16.65 -13.63
CA GLY A 134 4.51 16.49 -13.06
C GLY A 134 4.45 16.43 -11.53
N TYR A 135 5.56 16.48 -10.78
CA TYR A 135 5.54 16.48 -9.32
C TYR A 135 5.54 17.90 -8.73
N ARG A 136 4.84 18.04 -7.60
CA ARG A 136 4.81 19.21 -6.71
C ARG A 136 5.48 18.88 -5.38
N LEU A 137 5.73 19.93 -4.60
CA LEU A 137 6.28 19.86 -3.25
C LEU A 137 5.30 20.52 -2.27
N LEU A 138 4.97 19.82 -1.19
CA LEU A 138 4.27 20.37 -0.02
C LEU A 138 5.25 20.34 1.14
N ARG A 139 5.50 21.49 1.76
CA ARG A 139 6.53 21.63 2.81
C ARG A 139 5.93 21.84 4.19
N ASN A 140 6.74 21.52 5.19
CA ASN A 140 6.46 21.83 6.59
C ASN A 140 5.08 21.31 7.02
N VAL A 141 4.73 20.08 6.64
CA VAL A 141 3.52 19.42 7.09
C VAL A 141 3.74 18.97 8.54
N PRO A 142 3.05 19.55 9.52
CA PRO A 142 3.28 19.22 10.92
C PRO A 142 2.76 17.82 11.23
N TYR A 143 3.54 17.03 11.98
CA TYR A 143 3.16 15.66 12.30
C TYR A 143 3.19 15.30 13.79
N TYR A 144 3.85 16.09 14.63
CA TYR A 144 3.87 15.86 16.07
C TYR A 144 4.34 17.09 16.85
N LEU A 145 3.66 17.42 17.95
CA LEU A 145 4.15 18.40 18.92
C LEU A 145 5.10 17.70 19.91
N ASN A 146 6.40 17.96 19.77
CA ASN A 146 7.44 17.28 20.52
C ASN A 146 7.63 17.88 21.92
N ASP A 147 7.50 17.04 22.95
CA ASP A 147 7.78 17.40 24.33
C ASP A 147 9.28 17.32 24.61
N ARG A 148 9.92 18.49 24.77
CA ARG A 148 11.36 18.57 25.00
C ARG A 148 11.79 18.07 26.39
N THR A 149 10.85 18.00 27.34
CA THR A 149 11.16 17.56 28.71
C THR A 149 11.55 16.09 28.76
N VAL A 150 11.09 15.29 27.79
CA VAL A 150 11.42 13.86 27.63
C VAL A 150 12.93 13.63 27.48
N TYR A 151 13.66 14.57 26.87
CA TYR A 151 15.07 14.41 26.50
C TYR A 151 16.07 15.10 27.45
N ASN A 152 15.60 15.57 28.62
CA ASN A 152 16.41 16.29 29.61
C ASN A 152 17.16 17.52 29.03
N GLY A 153 16.59 18.20 28.04
CA GLY A 153 17.17 19.38 27.40
C GLY A 153 17.12 20.63 28.30
N ALA A 154 17.99 21.61 28.00
CA ALA A 154 18.00 22.92 28.67
C ALA A 154 16.82 23.81 28.25
N GLU A 155 16.25 23.57 27.07
CA GLU A 155 15.13 24.33 26.51
C GLU A 155 13.78 23.78 26.97
N THR A 156 12.83 24.68 27.23
CA THR A 156 11.52 24.35 27.84
C THR A 156 10.33 24.48 26.88
N THR A 157 10.54 24.92 25.64
CA THR A 157 9.47 25.09 24.66
C THR A 157 9.34 23.88 23.74
N ASN A 158 8.13 23.34 23.64
CA ASN A 158 7.82 22.27 22.69
C ASN A 158 8.04 22.75 21.25
N VAL A 159 8.43 21.82 20.37
CA VAL A 159 8.66 22.11 18.95
C VAL A 159 7.85 21.15 18.09
N GLU A 160 7.26 21.69 17.04
CA GLU A 160 6.54 20.89 16.07
C GLU A 160 7.53 20.23 15.09
N LEU A 161 7.38 18.91 14.94
CA LEU A 161 8.09 18.14 13.93
C LEU A 161 7.28 18.16 12.64
N HIS A 162 7.95 18.31 11.52
CA HIS A 162 7.32 18.41 10.21
C HIS A 162 7.90 17.45 9.18
N MET A 163 7.24 17.34 8.03
CA MET A 163 7.75 16.63 6.87
C MET A 163 7.56 17.45 5.59
N ASP A 164 8.43 17.20 4.61
CA ASP A 164 8.27 17.67 3.23
C ASP A 164 7.82 16.50 2.36
N ILE A 165 6.88 16.72 1.46
CA ILE A 165 6.22 15.71 0.64
C ILE A 165 6.35 16.09 -0.83
N ALA A 166 7.00 15.25 -1.63
CA ALA A 166 6.98 15.34 -3.08
C ALA A 166 5.95 14.36 -3.66
N TYR A 167 5.02 14.87 -4.44
CA TYR A 167 3.87 14.11 -4.92
C TYR A 167 3.53 14.46 -6.37
N PRO A 168 3.01 13.50 -7.16
CA PRO A 168 2.49 13.80 -8.49
C PRO A 168 1.28 14.74 -8.40
N SER A 169 1.31 15.88 -9.10
CA SER A 169 0.19 16.83 -9.13
C SER A 169 -0.95 16.32 -10.00
N GLN A 170 -2.17 16.28 -9.47
CA GLN A 170 -3.36 15.73 -10.15
C GLN A 170 -3.07 14.34 -10.75
N PRO A 171 -2.75 13.34 -9.92
CA PRO A 171 -2.20 12.08 -10.42
C PRO A 171 -3.20 11.31 -11.27
N SER A 172 -2.74 10.72 -12.37
CA SER A 172 -3.53 9.80 -13.22
C SER A 172 -4.00 8.54 -12.49
N ARG A 173 -3.31 8.19 -11.39
CA ARG A 173 -3.62 7.08 -10.49
C ARG A 173 -2.98 7.30 -9.12
N GLY A 174 -3.60 6.75 -8.08
CA GLY A 174 -2.97 6.71 -6.75
C GLY A 174 -1.64 5.95 -6.78
N VAL A 175 -0.61 6.56 -6.20
CA VAL A 175 0.71 5.94 -6.00
C VAL A 175 1.00 5.76 -4.52
N PRO A 176 1.83 4.79 -4.12
CA PRO A 176 2.32 4.75 -2.75
C PRO A 176 3.31 5.87 -2.51
N ILE A 177 3.63 6.07 -1.23
CA ILE A 177 4.66 6.98 -0.79
C ILE A 177 5.71 6.24 0.03
N VAL A 178 6.98 6.55 -0.19
CA VAL A 178 8.07 6.16 0.71
C VAL A 178 8.43 7.36 1.58
N MET A 179 8.39 7.17 2.89
CA MET A 179 8.79 8.19 3.87
C MET A 179 10.14 7.83 4.47
N GLU A 180 11.05 8.80 4.56
CA GLU A 180 12.31 8.64 5.29
C GLU A 180 12.35 9.56 6.50
N TYR A 181 13.02 9.11 7.56
CA TYR A 181 13.48 9.99 8.63
C TYR A 181 14.92 10.36 8.35
N SER A 182 15.20 11.66 8.25
CA SER A 182 16.58 12.14 8.07
C SER A 182 17.50 11.53 9.12
N CYS A 183 18.64 11.00 8.69
CA CYS A 183 19.66 10.50 9.61
C CYS A 183 20.19 11.62 10.55
N SER A 184 20.07 12.88 10.11
CA SER A 184 20.24 14.05 10.96
C SER A 184 19.49 15.27 10.39
N ASN A 185 18.30 15.52 10.86
CA ASN A 185 17.76 16.88 10.87
C ASN A 185 18.31 17.61 12.10
N SER A 186 18.53 18.90 11.84
CA SER A 186 18.27 20.01 12.72
C SER A 186 18.69 19.82 14.17
N PHE A 187 19.84 20.38 14.52
CA PHE A 187 20.05 20.78 15.90
C PHE A 187 18.90 21.70 16.36
N ALA A 188 18.65 21.81 17.66
CA ALA A 188 17.73 22.83 18.17
C ALA A 188 18.07 24.20 17.53
N GLY A 189 17.05 24.89 17.00
CA GLY A 189 17.22 26.17 16.30
C GLY A 189 17.47 26.06 14.79
N ASN A 190 17.35 24.88 14.18
CA ASN A 190 17.41 24.72 12.73
C ASN A 190 16.35 23.75 12.18
N GLU A 191 15.13 23.80 12.72
CA GLU A 191 14.01 22.85 12.55
C GLU A 191 13.54 22.60 11.09
N ASP A 192 14.11 23.29 10.10
CA ASP A 192 13.76 23.18 8.67
C ASP A 192 14.81 22.47 7.80
N ASP A 193 15.85 21.90 8.39
CA ASP A 193 17.01 21.32 7.70
C ASP A 193 16.92 19.80 7.49
N ARG A 194 15.71 19.23 7.38
CA ARG A 194 15.51 17.79 7.12
C ARG A 194 16.11 17.31 5.82
N MET A 195 16.27 18.19 4.84
CA MET A 195 16.95 17.90 3.57
C MET A 195 18.47 18.16 3.64
N ASN A 196 19.09 18.03 4.82
CA ASN A 196 20.52 18.28 5.02
C ASN A 196 21.38 17.49 4.03
N ASN A 197 22.01 18.19 3.09
CA ASN A 197 22.72 17.56 1.99
C ASN A 197 23.89 16.69 2.47
N GLY A 198 24.68 17.22 3.41
CA GLY A 198 25.90 16.61 3.89
C GLY A 198 25.64 15.29 4.61
N ASN A 199 24.69 15.27 5.54
CA ASN A 199 24.46 14.13 6.40
C ASN A 199 23.42 13.16 5.85
N ALA A 200 22.29 13.66 5.33
CA ALA A 200 21.17 12.83 4.89
C ALA A 200 21.33 12.25 3.48
N PHE A 201 22.15 12.89 2.63
CA PHE A 201 22.32 12.44 1.25
C PHE A 201 23.77 12.09 0.94
N THR A 202 24.66 13.08 0.78
CA THR A 202 26.01 12.84 0.25
C THR A 202 26.89 12.01 1.19
N GLY A 203 26.74 12.18 2.51
CA GLY A 203 27.55 11.49 3.51
C GLY A 203 27.26 10.00 3.62
N ILE A 204 26.10 9.56 3.17
CA ILE A 204 25.67 8.15 3.18
C ILE A 204 25.24 7.67 1.79
N THR A 205 25.49 8.46 0.74
CA THR A 205 25.09 8.20 -0.65
C THR A 205 23.61 7.84 -0.84
N ASP A 206 22.72 8.44 -0.04
CA ASP A 206 21.29 8.16 -0.15
C ASP A 206 20.70 8.79 -1.42
N THR A 207 19.99 7.96 -2.18
CA THR A 207 19.31 8.34 -3.42
C THR A 207 17.90 7.76 -3.49
N ILE A 208 17.46 7.04 -2.46
CA ILE A 208 16.27 6.19 -2.53
C ILE A 208 15.02 7.05 -2.66
N LEU A 209 14.86 8.06 -1.79
CA LEU A 209 13.68 8.94 -1.85
C LEU A 209 13.57 9.67 -3.19
N GLU A 210 14.63 10.35 -3.61
CA GLU A 210 14.58 11.22 -4.79
C GLU A 210 14.62 10.45 -6.11
N GLY A 211 15.04 9.18 -6.10
CA GLY A 211 14.88 8.27 -7.24
C GLY A 211 13.49 7.63 -7.31
N ALA A 212 12.79 7.46 -6.19
CA ALA A 212 11.50 6.77 -6.11
C ALA A 212 10.42 7.26 -7.11
N PRO A 213 10.30 8.57 -7.44
CA PRO A 213 9.34 9.06 -8.44
C PRO A 213 9.50 8.43 -9.81
N ALA A 214 10.74 8.19 -10.26
CA ALA A 214 11.01 7.54 -11.53
C ALA A 214 10.68 6.03 -11.51
N ALA A 215 10.37 5.47 -10.35
CA ALA A 215 9.81 4.13 -10.15
C ALA A 215 8.29 4.14 -9.89
N GLY A 216 7.63 5.30 -9.94
CA GLY A 216 6.19 5.47 -9.77
C GLY A 216 5.74 5.58 -8.31
N VAL A 217 6.59 6.14 -7.44
CA VAL A 217 6.37 6.25 -5.99
C VAL A 217 6.55 7.72 -5.56
N ALA A 218 5.65 8.25 -4.75
CA ALA A 218 5.82 9.56 -4.11
C ALA A 218 6.85 9.47 -2.96
N TRP A 219 7.38 10.59 -2.47
CA TRP A 219 8.27 10.54 -1.31
C TRP A 219 7.96 11.61 -0.26
N ALA A 220 8.30 11.30 0.98
CA ALA A 220 8.28 12.24 2.09
C ALA A 220 9.60 12.18 2.86
N MET A 221 10.14 13.34 3.24
CA MET A 221 11.26 13.44 4.17
C MET A 221 10.75 14.06 5.46
N ALA A 222 10.75 13.28 6.54
CA ALA A 222 10.28 13.70 7.85
C ALA A 222 11.42 14.17 8.74
N ASP A 223 11.10 15.09 9.64
CA ASP A 223 11.91 15.36 10.82
C ASP A 223 12.18 14.04 11.55
N HIS A 224 13.38 13.82 12.04
CA HIS A 224 13.71 12.63 12.81
C HIS A 224 12.97 12.79 14.14
N PRO A 225 12.42 11.70 14.70
CA PRO A 225 11.68 11.76 15.97
C PRO A 225 12.49 12.33 17.14
N LYS A 226 13.81 12.45 16.98
CA LYS A 226 14.78 12.96 17.96
C LYS A 226 15.86 13.79 17.26
N PHE A 227 16.00 15.05 17.65
CA PHE A 227 17.08 15.92 17.19
C PHE A 227 18.46 15.49 17.72
N ARG A 228 19.53 15.83 17.00
CA ARG A 228 20.88 15.27 17.24
C ARG A 228 21.49 15.68 18.58
N ASP A 229 21.25 16.91 19.00
CA ASP A 229 21.71 17.52 20.25
C ASP A 229 20.83 17.16 21.46
N TRP A 230 19.68 16.53 21.23
CA TRP A 230 18.77 16.16 22.30
C TRP A 230 19.18 14.83 22.93
N GLY A 231 19.15 14.79 24.26
CA GLY A 231 19.93 13.82 25.02
C GLY A 231 21.32 14.36 25.40
N GLN A 232 21.44 15.63 25.78
CA GLN A 232 22.48 15.98 26.74
C GLN A 232 21.79 16.11 28.09
N PRO A 233 22.16 15.33 29.13
CA PRO A 233 21.64 15.58 30.47
C PRO A 233 22.04 17.00 30.90
N LYS A 234 21.14 17.70 31.60
CA LYS A 234 21.39 19.03 32.19
C LYS A 234 22.69 19.14 33.00
N SER A 235 23.22 18.02 33.49
CA SER A 235 24.42 17.94 34.33
C SER A 235 25.71 17.53 33.59
N GLY A 236 25.73 17.51 32.26
CA GLY A 236 26.93 17.16 31.49
C GLY A 236 27.12 15.64 31.34
N GLY A 237 26.87 15.15 30.14
CA GLY A 237 27.05 13.77 29.71
C GLY A 237 26.64 13.67 28.24
N PHE A 238 27.29 12.82 27.44
CA PHE A 238 26.93 12.72 26.03
C PHE A 238 26.09 11.47 25.82
N TYR A 239 24.77 11.59 25.66
CA TYR A 239 23.99 10.46 25.17
C TYR A 239 24.30 10.26 23.70
N SER A 240 24.54 9.02 23.26
CA SER A 240 24.86 8.73 21.86
C SER A 240 23.76 9.26 20.93
N PRO A 241 24.09 9.89 19.79
CA PRO A 241 23.09 10.39 18.85
C PRO A 241 22.19 9.26 18.32
N SER A 242 22.65 8.01 18.38
CA SER A 242 22.04 6.87 17.69
C SER A 242 21.01 6.05 18.47
N PHE A 243 20.53 6.50 19.64
CA PHE A 243 19.42 5.81 20.32
C PHE A 243 18.12 6.58 20.41
N GLU A 244 17.05 5.81 20.23
CA GLU A 244 15.67 6.23 20.39
C GLU A 244 15.21 6.09 21.84
N LEU A 245 14.31 6.97 22.28
CA LEU A 245 13.68 6.88 23.60
C LEU A 245 12.23 6.47 23.41
N ASN A 246 11.95 5.19 23.61
CA ASN A 246 10.60 4.64 23.54
C ASN A 246 9.91 4.68 24.91
N PRO A 247 8.58 4.92 24.94
CA PRO A 247 7.65 4.90 23.79
C PRO A 247 7.53 6.23 23.02
N ASP A 248 8.31 7.26 23.33
CA ASP A 248 8.15 8.58 22.70
C ASP A 248 8.53 8.61 21.21
N THR A 249 9.65 7.99 20.82
CA THR A 249 10.03 7.88 19.40
C THR A 249 8.94 7.16 18.58
N ILE A 250 8.45 5.99 19.03
CA ILE A 250 7.42 5.25 18.28
C ILE A 250 6.08 6.01 18.21
N LYS A 251 5.71 6.82 19.22
CA LYS A 251 4.53 7.71 19.15
C LYS A 251 4.64 8.68 17.97
N LYS A 252 5.81 9.30 17.79
CA LYS A 252 6.10 10.22 16.68
C LYS A 252 6.09 9.52 15.33
N VAL A 253 6.68 8.32 15.26
CA VAL A 253 6.70 7.48 14.06
C VAL A 253 5.29 7.07 13.63
N ARG A 254 4.40 6.73 14.56
CA ARG A 254 3.00 6.42 14.23
C ARG A 254 2.22 7.66 13.81
N SER A 255 2.52 8.81 14.41
CA SER A 255 1.87 10.09 14.10
C SER A 255 2.20 10.57 12.69
N SER A 256 3.47 10.51 12.29
CA SER A 256 3.89 10.86 10.91
C SER A 256 3.19 9.99 9.87
N VAL A 257 3.03 8.68 10.11
CA VAL A 257 2.31 7.78 9.20
C VAL A 257 0.82 8.15 9.10
N ARG A 258 0.17 8.49 10.22
CA ARG A 258 -1.25 8.91 10.21
C ARG A 258 -1.45 10.21 9.45
N VAL A 259 -0.62 11.21 9.74
CA VAL A 259 -0.65 12.52 9.07
C VAL A 259 -0.36 12.36 7.58
N LEU A 260 0.65 11.58 7.21
CA LEU A 260 0.97 11.32 5.82
C LEU A 260 -0.17 10.63 5.09
N ARG A 261 -0.93 9.76 5.76
CA ARG A 261 -2.13 9.14 5.17
C ARG A 261 -3.26 10.16 4.99
N GLU A 262 -3.51 11.01 5.98
CA GLU A 262 -4.51 12.08 5.88
C GLU A 262 -4.19 13.03 4.72
N VAL A 263 -3.00 13.61 4.74
CA VAL A 263 -2.53 14.55 3.72
C VAL A 263 -2.46 13.86 2.36
N GLY A 264 -1.92 12.64 2.30
CA GLY A 264 -1.82 11.86 1.07
C GLY A 264 -3.17 11.61 0.40
N SER A 265 -4.24 11.43 1.17
CA SER A 265 -5.59 11.27 0.61
C SER A 265 -6.05 12.54 -0.14
N ASN A 266 -5.76 13.73 0.40
CA ASN A 266 -6.06 15.01 -0.23
C ASN A 266 -5.19 15.27 -1.47
N LEU A 267 -4.01 14.65 -1.53
CA LEU A 267 -3.09 14.73 -2.67
C LEU A 267 -3.35 13.66 -3.75
N GLY A 268 -4.36 12.80 -3.57
CA GLY A 268 -4.68 11.72 -4.52
C GLY A 268 -3.71 10.54 -4.47
N LEU A 269 -2.98 10.34 -3.37
CA LEU A 269 -2.11 9.18 -3.15
C LEU A 269 -2.93 7.93 -2.78
N SER A 270 -2.32 6.75 -2.89
CA SER A 270 -3.00 5.46 -2.63
C SER A 270 -3.32 5.19 -1.15
N GLY A 271 -2.74 5.96 -0.22
CA GLY A 271 -2.82 5.71 1.23
C GLY A 271 -1.86 4.63 1.76
N ASN A 272 -1.16 3.94 0.86
CA ASN A 272 -0.10 3.00 1.23
C ASN A 272 1.23 3.73 1.44
N ILE A 273 1.89 3.38 2.54
CA ILE A 273 3.10 4.03 3.02
C ILE A 273 4.17 2.96 3.23
N ALA A 274 5.31 3.13 2.58
CA ALA A 274 6.55 2.47 2.95
C ALA A 274 7.41 3.42 3.78
N ILE A 275 8.28 2.88 4.62
CA ILE A 275 9.32 3.66 5.31
C ILE A 275 10.69 3.23 4.82
N HIS A 276 11.54 4.20 4.51
CA HIS A 276 12.97 4.02 4.38
C HIS A 276 13.69 4.62 5.58
N GLY A 277 14.83 4.06 5.97
CA GLY A 277 15.78 4.77 6.80
C GLY A 277 17.16 4.15 6.70
N PHE A 278 18.18 4.98 6.93
CA PHE A 278 19.58 4.57 7.05
C PHE A 278 20.19 5.13 8.35
N SER A 279 21.10 4.40 8.98
CA SER A 279 21.74 4.76 10.24
C SER A 279 20.70 5.04 11.34
N ARG A 280 20.72 6.23 11.93
CA ARG A 280 19.69 6.71 12.87
C ARG A 280 18.27 6.67 12.28
N GLY A 281 18.15 7.04 11.00
CA GLY A 281 16.88 6.96 10.28
C GLY A 281 16.36 5.52 10.18
N ALA A 282 17.24 4.52 10.05
CA ALA A 282 16.86 3.10 10.06
C ALA A 282 16.38 2.68 11.45
N THR A 283 17.09 3.10 12.50
CA THR A 283 16.69 2.87 13.89
C THR A 283 15.28 3.41 14.15
N ALA A 284 15.01 4.68 13.84
CA ALA A 284 13.68 5.27 13.99
C ALA A 284 12.63 4.61 13.09
N GLY A 285 12.95 4.44 11.80
CA GLY A 285 12.05 3.84 10.81
C GLY A 285 11.65 2.40 11.13
N SER A 286 12.55 1.64 11.76
CA SER A 286 12.27 0.26 12.18
C SER A 286 11.12 0.15 13.17
N LEU A 287 10.84 1.19 13.97
CA LEU A 287 9.74 1.18 14.95
C LEU A 287 8.36 1.14 14.29
N ALA A 288 8.25 1.48 13.00
CA ALA A 288 7.00 1.34 12.25
C ALA A 288 6.65 -0.12 11.91
N THR A 289 7.63 -1.04 11.96
CA THR A 289 7.44 -2.46 11.61
C THR A 289 6.47 -3.18 12.53
N GLY A 290 6.38 -2.77 13.80
CA GLY A 290 5.63 -3.47 14.82
C GLY A 290 4.14 -3.56 14.53
N ASP A 291 3.50 -4.62 15.02
CA ASP A 291 2.07 -4.87 14.96
C ASP A 291 1.41 -4.95 16.35
N LEU A 292 2.21 -4.88 17.41
CA LEU A 292 1.75 -4.83 18.79
C LEU A 292 0.87 -3.60 19.01
N ALA A 293 -0.39 -3.83 19.40
CA ALA A 293 -1.31 -2.76 19.77
C ALA A 293 -0.91 -2.21 21.14
N VAL A 294 -0.65 -0.91 21.20
CA VAL A 294 -0.29 -0.21 22.44
C VAL A 294 -1.10 1.08 22.46
N PRO A 295 -2.21 1.14 23.22
CA PRO A 295 -3.15 2.26 23.15
C PRO A 295 -2.48 3.63 23.29
N GLU A 296 -1.53 3.77 24.21
CA GLU A 296 -0.78 5.02 24.41
C GLU A 296 0.06 5.45 23.19
N ILE A 297 0.52 4.51 22.38
CA ILE A 297 1.24 4.79 21.13
C ILE A 297 0.25 5.12 20.01
N ASP A 298 -0.82 4.33 19.93
CA ASP A 298 -1.81 4.42 18.85
C ASP A 298 -2.67 5.70 18.97
N SER A 299 -2.84 6.25 20.18
CA SER A 299 -3.61 7.47 20.44
C SER A 299 -2.78 8.76 20.57
N ALA A 300 -1.45 8.71 20.42
CA ALA A 300 -0.59 9.89 20.57
C ALA A 300 -0.53 10.76 19.30
N GLY A 301 -0.19 12.05 19.43
CA GLY A 301 0.07 12.91 18.27
C GLY A 301 -1.19 13.26 17.46
N TYR A 302 -1.02 13.38 16.14
CA TYR A 302 -2.04 13.89 15.22
C TYR A 302 -2.73 12.76 14.44
N SER A 303 -3.87 13.10 13.83
CA SER A 303 -4.65 12.26 12.91
C SER A 303 -5.02 10.88 13.50
N THR A 304 -5.28 10.82 14.81
CA THR A 304 -5.43 9.59 15.61
C THR A 304 -6.59 8.68 15.20
N ALA A 305 -7.53 9.17 14.38
CA ALA A 305 -8.59 8.36 13.78
C ALA A 305 -8.08 7.44 12.66
N LEU A 306 -6.88 7.68 12.12
CA LEU A 306 -6.27 6.88 11.06
C LEU A 306 -5.29 5.85 11.62
N SER A 307 -5.00 4.81 10.85
CA SER A 307 -4.03 3.78 11.25
C SER A 307 -2.59 4.32 11.32
N GLY A 308 -1.77 3.90 12.28
CA GLY A 308 -0.33 4.16 12.27
C GLY A 308 0.50 3.08 11.54
N ARG A 309 -0.14 2.10 10.91
CA ARG A 309 0.54 0.95 10.26
C ARG A 309 1.09 1.32 8.88
N VAL A 310 2.20 0.69 8.53
CA VAL A 310 2.88 0.82 7.23
C VAL A 310 2.82 -0.49 6.46
N GLN A 311 2.97 -0.39 5.15
CA GLN A 311 2.87 -1.52 4.23
C GLN A 311 4.22 -2.22 4.00
N ALA A 312 5.32 -1.49 4.15
CA ALA A 312 6.67 -2.02 3.96
C ALA A 312 7.71 -1.16 4.68
N VAL A 313 8.85 -1.75 5.03
CA VAL A 313 9.99 -1.00 5.60
C VAL A 313 11.29 -1.42 4.92
N LEU A 314 12.08 -0.46 4.45
CA LEU A 314 13.43 -0.62 3.93
C LEU A 314 14.43 -0.06 4.95
N LEU A 315 15.23 -0.92 5.56
CA LEU A 315 16.18 -0.55 6.59
C LEU A 315 17.61 -0.73 6.08
N GLY A 316 18.37 0.36 6.17
CA GLY A 316 19.82 0.36 6.09
C GLY A 316 20.49 -0.21 7.34
N SER A 317 21.80 0.00 7.46
CA SER A 317 22.53 -0.20 8.71
C SER A 317 21.88 0.62 9.84
N GLY A 318 21.51 0.01 10.96
CA GLY A 318 20.83 0.68 12.08
C GLY A 318 20.95 -0.09 13.39
N ILE A 319 20.40 0.47 14.48
CA ILE A 319 20.29 -0.24 15.77
C ILE A 319 18.84 -0.70 15.92
N PHE A 320 18.61 -1.99 16.03
CA PHE A 320 17.24 -2.54 16.09
C PHE A 320 16.92 -3.13 17.46
N ASP A 321 17.90 -3.72 18.15
CA ASP A 321 17.77 -4.28 19.50
C ASP A 321 18.91 -3.80 20.39
N TYR A 322 18.60 -2.85 21.27
CA TYR A 322 19.56 -2.28 22.22
C TYR A 322 20.03 -3.30 23.25
N SER A 323 19.20 -4.29 23.63
CA SER A 323 19.60 -5.34 24.58
C SER A 323 20.73 -6.23 24.04
N ARG A 324 20.92 -6.21 22.71
CA ARG A 324 21.97 -6.94 21.98
C ARG A 324 23.16 -6.05 21.60
N SER A 325 23.19 -4.78 22.01
CA SER A 325 24.23 -3.83 21.61
C SER A 325 25.63 -4.11 22.22
N GLY A 326 25.70 -4.77 23.38
CA GLY A 326 26.97 -5.11 24.05
C GLY A 326 27.53 -6.50 23.71
N GLY A 327 26.96 -7.19 22.73
CA GLY A 327 27.01 -8.66 22.65
C GLY A 327 27.62 -9.27 21.39
N THR A 328 28.58 -8.64 20.72
CA THR A 328 29.43 -9.44 19.84
C THR A 328 30.39 -10.24 20.72
N THR A 329 30.13 -11.54 20.88
CA THR A 329 31.12 -12.51 21.42
C THR A 329 32.40 -12.58 20.59
N THR A 330 32.48 -11.82 19.47
CA THR A 330 33.67 -11.72 18.60
C THR A 330 34.70 -10.71 19.09
N GLY A 331 34.51 -10.07 20.25
CA GLY A 331 35.56 -9.28 20.88
C GLY A 331 36.04 -8.11 20.02
N ASP A 332 35.13 -7.44 19.30
CA ASP A 332 35.45 -6.17 18.63
C ASP A 332 35.39 -5.06 19.69
N PRO A 333 36.54 -4.62 20.23
CA PRO A 333 36.61 -3.60 21.26
C PRO A 333 36.76 -2.23 20.59
N SER A 334 36.09 -2.01 19.44
CA SER A 334 36.07 -0.68 18.84
C SER A 334 35.60 0.29 19.93
N THR A 335 36.43 1.29 20.23
CA THR A 335 36.22 2.24 21.33
C THR A 335 34.84 2.89 21.27
N SER A 336 34.27 2.99 20.06
CA SER A 336 32.91 3.44 19.79
C SER A 336 31.80 2.54 20.35
N ALA A 337 31.91 1.21 20.26
CA ALA A 337 30.84 0.30 20.73
C ALA A 337 30.81 0.23 22.27
N VAL A 338 31.98 0.21 22.90
CA VAL A 338 32.12 0.25 24.37
C VAL A 338 31.61 1.58 24.94
N ASP A 339 31.96 2.70 24.29
CA ASP A 339 31.47 4.03 24.66
C ASP A 339 29.94 4.13 24.49
N ILE A 340 29.38 3.65 23.36
CA ILE A 340 27.93 3.64 23.12
C ILE A 340 27.18 2.80 24.18
N TYR A 341 27.65 1.59 24.49
CA TYR A 341 27.00 0.74 25.49
C TYR A 341 27.01 1.38 26.88
N SER A 342 28.14 1.97 27.29
CA SER A 342 28.23 2.64 28.60
C SER A 342 27.22 3.79 28.74
N ARG A 343 26.95 4.53 27.65
CA ARG A 343 25.94 5.59 27.61
C ARG A 343 24.52 5.05 27.76
N PHE A 344 24.22 3.88 27.20
CA PHE A 344 22.93 3.22 27.41
C PHE A 344 22.76 2.75 28.86
N VAL A 345 23.83 2.24 29.48
CA VAL A 345 23.82 1.89 30.90
C VAL A 345 23.59 3.12 31.78
N THR A 346 24.13 4.29 31.42
CA THR A 346 23.82 5.55 32.10
C THR A 346 22.34 5.94 31.96
N ALA A 347 21.75 5.74 30.78
CA ALA A 347 20.35 6.11 30.51
C ALA A 347 19.33 5.16 31.16
N TRP A 348 19.60 3.85 31.15
CA TRP A 348 18.60 2.81 31.44
C TRP A 348 19.02 1.85 32.56
N GLY A 349 20.16 2.09 33.20
CA GLY A 349 20.76 1.16 34.14
C GLY A 349 21.36 -0.07 33.47
N ALA A 350 21.96 -0.94 34.29
CA ALA A 350 22.57 -2.18 33.81
C ALA A 350 21.53 -3.08 33.11
N THR A 351 21.89 -3.64 31.95
CA THR A 351 21.02 -4.51 31.14
C THR A 351 20.50 -5.71 31.94
N ALA A 352 21.33 -6.30 32.80
CA ALA A 352 20.96 -7.47 33.60
C ALA A 352 19.80 -7.18 34.58
N SER A 353 19.70 -5.95 35.10
CA SER A 353 18.62 -5.54 36.01
C SER A 353 17.47 -4.83 35.30
N ASN A 354 17.62 -4.45 34.03
CA ASN A 354 16.66 -3.63 33.28
C ASN A 354 16.33 -4.20 31.88
N LEU A 355 16.43 -5.53 31.69
CA LEU A 355 16.34 -6.15 30.36
C LEU A 355 15.06 -5.76 29.60
N THR A 356 13.90 -5.76 30.25
CA THR A 356 12.62 -5.38 29.63
C THR A 356 12.64 -3.94 29.13
N LEU A 357 13.23 -3.02 29.90
CA LEU A 357 13.39 -1.64 29.48
C LEU A 357 14.25 -1.58 28.22
N TRP A 358 15.42 -2.22 28.22
CA TRP A 358 16.31 -2.26 27.05
C TRP A 358 15.66 -2.85 25.80
N GLN A 359 14.90 -3.93 25.94
CA GLN A 359 14.16 -4.54 24.84
C GLN A 359 13.10 -3.57 24.29
N SER A 360 12.34 -2.90 25.18
CA SER A 360 11.31 -1.93 24.77
C SER A 360 11.83 -0.73 23.98
N GLN A 361 13.15 -0.49 24.00
CA GLN A 361 13.75 0.57 23.19
C GLN A 361 13.91 0.16 21.72
N GLY A 362 13.91 -1.13 21.39
CA GLY A 362 14.12 -1.63 20.03
C GLY A 362 12.84 -2.03 19.30
N ALA A 363 12.88 -2.02 17.96
CA ALA A 363 11.75 -2.43 17.12
C ALA A 363 11.27 -3.88 17.34
N PRO A 364 12.14 -4.90 17.54
CA PRO A 364 11.71 -6.28 17.80
C PRO A 364 10.73 -6.45 18.95
N TYR A 365 10.76 -5.58 19.95
CA TYR A 365 9.81 -5.63 21.08
C TYR A 365 8.37 -5.36 20.63
N TYR A 366 8.18 -4.53 19.62
CA TYR A 366 6.86 -4.15 19.08
C TYR A 366 6.37 -5.11 17.98
N MET A 367 7.15 -6.14 17.64
CA MET A 367 6.79 -7.17 16.66
C MET A 367 6.28 -8.42 17.38
N ALA A 368 4.97 -8.63 17.30
CA ALA A 368 4.25 -9.69 17.99
C ALA A 368 3.90 -10.87 17.08
N THR A 369 3.52 -10.61 15.81
CA THR A 369 3.05 -11.66 14.89
C THR A 369 3.57 -11.48 13.46
N SER A 370 3.20 -12.40 12.57
CA SER A 370 3.44 -12.31 11.12
C SER A 370 2.75 -11.11 10.46
N ALA A 371 1.89 -10.38 11.18
CA ALA A 371 1.24 -9.15 10.70
C ALA A 371 2.13 -7.90 10.80
N SER A 372 3.34 -8.01 11.36
CA SER A 372 4.36 -6.96 11.25
C SER A 372 4.66 -6.65 9.78
N ALA A 373 5.05 -5.41 9.49
CA ALA A 373 5.28 -4.99 8.11
C ALA A 373 6.45 -5.76 7.47
N PRO A 374 6.35 -6.18 6.19
CA PRO A 374 7.47 -6.72 5.44
C PRO A 374 8.71 -5.84 5.48
N VAL A 375 9.90 -6.45 5.57
CA VAL A 375 11.17 -5.72 5.72
C VAL A 375 12.19 -6.06 4.63
N PHE A 376 12.78 -5.04 4.02
CA PHE A 376 13.99 -5.17 3.20
C PHE A 376 15.19 -4.66 4.01
N LEU A 377 16.16 -5.52 4.28
CA LEU A 377 17.42 -5.18 4.94
C LEU A 377 18.51 -4.97 3.89
N SER A 378 19.13 -3.80 3.88
CA SER A 378 20.24 -3.45 2.97
C SER A 378 21.43 -2.90 3.76
N TYR A 379 22.48 -3.68 3.95
CA TYR A 379 23.66 -3.23 4.71
C TYR A 379 24.96 -3.71 4.06
N ASN A 380 26.06 -3.03 4.36
CA ASN A 380 27.37 -3.43 3.85
C ASN A 380 28.08 -4.34 4.84
N THR A 381 28.73 -5.40 4.35
CA THR A 381 29.43 -6.37 5.20
C THR A 381 30.72 -5.83 5.80
N ASP A 382 31.26 -4.74 5.24
CA ASP A 382 32.42 -3.99 5.71
C ASP A 382 32.03 -2.72 6.48
N ASP A 383 30.75 -2.56 6.84
CA ASP A 383 30.32 -1.60 7.86
C ASP A 383 30.81 -2.05 9.25
N ALA A 384 30.65 -1.21 10.27
CA ALA A 384 31.00 -1.56 11.64
C ALA A 384 30.29 -2.86 12.05
N ALA A 385 31.04 -3.80 12.64
CA ALA A 385 30.59 -5.17 12.90
C ALA A 385 29.27 -5.22 13.70
N TRP A 386 29.04 -4.22 14.54
CA TRP A 386 27.82 -4.11 15.32
C TRP A 386 26.57 -3.76 14.46
N TYR A 387 26.67 -2.97 13.38
CA TYR A 387 25.54 -2.74 12.45
C TYR A 387 25.18 -3.99 11.66
N VAL A 388 26.21 -4.74 11.24
CA VAL A 388 26.03 -6.05 10.60
C VAL A 388 25.29 -7.00 11.54
N TYR A 389 25.73 -7.08 12.80
CA TYR A 389 25.10 -7.90 13.82
C TYR A 389 23.64 -7.47 14.12
N GLN A 390 23.37 -6.17 14.22
CA GLN A 390 22.00 -5.67 14.43
C GLN A 390 21.08 -6.08 13.29
N SER A 391 21.54 -5.98 12.04
CA SER A 391 20.78 -6.43 10.87
C SER A 391 20.48 -7.93 10.91
N GLN A 392 21.43 -8.75 11.36
CA GLN A 392 21.23 -10.19 11.57
C GLN A 392 20.20 -10.48 12.68
N VAL A 393 20.24 -9.74 13.79
CA VAL A 393 19.25 -9.86 14.88
C VAL A 393 17.85 -9.55 14.38
N MET A 394 17.68 -8.48 13.59
CA MET A 394 16.40 -8.12 12.99
C MET A 394 15.91 -9.21 12.02
N ALA A 395 16.78 -9.72 11.14
CA ALA A 395 16.45 -10.82 10.23
C ALA A 395 15.99 -12.08 10.98
N ALA A 396 16.68 -12.46 12.07
CA ALA A 396 16.31 -13.60 12.89
C ALA A 396 14.93 -13.41 13.56
N LYS A 397 14.64 -12.19 14.04
CA LYS A 397 13.32 -11.86 14.59
C LYS A 397 12.22 -11.99 13.53
N LEU A 398 12.43 -11.43 12.34
CA LEU A 398 11.50 -11.51 11.21
C LEU A 398 11.19 -12.96 10.83
N ALA A 399 12.23 -13.78 10.70
CA ALA A 399 12.10 -15.21 10.42
C ALA A 399 11.31 -15.95 11.52
N SER A 400 11.57 -15.64 12.80
CA SER A 400 10.89 -16.28 13.94
C SER A 400 9.37 -16.03 13.96
N LEU A 401 8.94 -14.91 13.39
CA LEU A 401 7.53 -14.50 13.31
C LEU A 401 6.87 -14.85 11.98
N GLY A 402 7.60 -15.40 11.00
CA GLY A 402 7.08 -15.61 9.64
C GLY A 402 6.73 -14.32 8.91
N VAL A 403 7.38 -13.20 9.24
CA VAL A 403 7.20 -11.92 8.55
C VAL A 403 7.98 -11.97 7.23
N PRO A 404 7.41 -11.59 6.08
CA PRO A 404 8.16 -11.53 4.82
C PRO A 404 9.35 -10.57 4.91
N TYR A 405 10.54 -11.04 4.50
CA TYR A 405 11.71 -10.18 4.47
C TYR A 405 12.68 -10.55 3.36
N GLN A 406 13.49 -9.56 2.95
CA GLN A 406 14.60 -9.72 2.02
C GLN A 406 15.87 -9.15 2.65
N VAL A 407 17.00 -9.81 2.44
CA VAL A 407 18.32 -9.29 2.85
C VAL A 407 19.18 -9.14 1.60
N VAL A 408 19.74 -7.95 1.42
CA VAL A 408 20.78 -7.70 0.42
C VAL A 408 21.99 -7.12 1.12
N THR A 409 23.14 -7.70 0.84
CA THR A 409 24.42 -7.25 1.40
C THR A 409 25.31 -6.65 0.32
N GLY A 410 26.02 -5.59 0.67
CA GLY A 410 27.00 -4.94 -0.21
C GLY A 410 28.36 -4.75 0.47
N THR A 411 29.18 -3.89 -0.14
CA THR A 411 30.43 -3.37 0.40
C THR A 411 30.45 -1.85 0.22
N GLY A 412 31.26 -1.13 0.98
CA GLY A 412 31.36 0.33 0.90
C GLY A 412 31.16 1.03 2.24
N ALA A 413 31.48 0.39 3.36
CA ALA A 413 31.38 0.96 4.71
C ALA A 413 29.96 1.43 5.07
N HIS A 414 29.80 2.53 5.82
CA HIS A 414 28.51 3.00 6.33
C HIS A 414 27.73 3.84 5.30
N HIS A 415 27.34 3.22 4.18
CA HIS A 415 26.67 3.87 3.05
C HIS A 415 25.46 3.11 2.51
N VAL A 416 24.50 3.84 1.95
CA VAL A 416 23.38 3.30 1.16
C VAL A 416 23.92 2.79 -0.17
N THR A 417 23.41 1.65 -0.62
CA THR A 417 23.78 1.06 -1.92
C THR A 417 23.41 1.98 -3.08
N THR A 418 24.34 2.12 -4.02
CA THR A 418 24.13 2.80 -5.31
C THR A 418 24.13 1.82 -6.47
N THR A 419 24.22 0.52 -6.18
CA THR A 419 24.30 -0.52 -7.21
C THR A 419 22.95 -0.68 -7.91
N PRO A 420 22.89 -0.58 -9.26
CA PRO A 420 21.62 -0.65 -9.99
C PRO A 420 20.78 -1.91 -9.72
N SER A 421 21.42 -3.08 -9.53
CA SER A 421 20.71 -4.33 -9.22
C SER A 421 20.04 -4.32 -7.85
N THR A 422 20.72 -3.79 -6.83
CA THR A 422 20.15 -3.63 -5.48
C THR A 422 19.04 -2.59 -5.48
N LEU A 423 19.23 -1.45 -6.13
CA LEU A 423 18.19 -0.43 -6.28
C LEU A 423 16.97 -0.98 -7.03
N THR A 424 17.17 -1.80 -8.07
CA THR A 424 16.06 -2.52 -8.75
C THR A 424 15.31 -3.41 -7.77
N SER A 425 16.02 -4.13 -6.92
CA SER A 425 15.42 -5.00 -5.90
C SER A 425 14.61 -4.19 -4.87
N ILE A 426 15.14 -3.05 -4.42
CA ILE A 426 14.46 -2.11 -3.52
C ILE A 426 13.16 -1.60 -4.13
N TYR A 427 13.20 -1.06 -5.36
CA TYR A 427 11.99 -0.55 -5.99
C TYR A 427 10.98 -1.67 -6.32
N SER A 428 11.46 -2.87 -6.64
CA SER A 428 10.60 -4.04 -6.81
C SER A 428 9.93 -4.47 -5.50
N PHE A 429 10.63 -4.33 -4.37
CA PHE A 429 10.09 -4.59 -3.04
C PHE A 429 9.01 -3.56 -2.68
N PHE A 430 9.23 -2.27 -2.92
CA PHE A 430 8.18 -1.25 -2.77
C PHE A 430 6.98 -1.52 -3.68
N LYS A 431 7.21 -1.95 -4.92
CA LYS A 431 6.13 -2.38 -5.84
C LYS A 431 5.31 -3.54 -5.26
N THR A 432 5.98 -4.57 -4.78
CA THR A 432 5.34 -5.77 -4.25
C THR A 432 4.55 -5.50 -2.97
N HIS A 433 5.07 -4.67 -2.07
CA HIS A 433 4.52 -4.54 -0.72
C HIS A 433 3.79 -3.23 -0.47
N ALA A 434 4.09 -2.15 -1.18
CA ALA A 434 3.48 -0.84 -0.97
C ALA A 434 2.51 -0.40 -2.07
N HIS A 435 2.53 -0.96 -3.29
CA HIS A 435 1.49 -0.59 -4.27
C HIS A 435 0.13 -1.18 -3.88
N PRO A 436 -0.98 -0.43 -4.11
CA PRO A 436 -2.31 -0.97 -3.88
C PRO A 436 -2.53 -2.15 -4.82
N LEU A 437 -2.63 -3.36 -4.25
CA LEU A 437 -3.15 -4.50 -4.98
C LEU A 437 -4.53 -4.13 -5.57
N PRO A 438 -4.93 -4.72 -6.70
CA PRO A 438 -6.32 -4.64 -7.14
C PRO A 438 -7.26 -4.95 -5.97
N ASN A 439 -8.35 -4.20 -5.86
CA ASN A 439 -9.43 -4.53 -4.93
C ASN A 439 -9.83 -6.00 -5.14
N LYS A 440 -10.18 -6.70 -4.06
CA LYS A 440 -10.80 -8.01 -4.16
C LYS A 440 -12.00 -7.93 -5.11
N PRO A 441 -12.11 -8.76 -6.17
CA PRO A 441 -13.31 -8.79 -7.01
C PRO A 441 -14.56 -9.02 -6.15
N GLY A 442 -15.65 -8.34 -6.47
CA GLY A 442 -16.92 -8.53 -5.77
C GLY A 442 -17.49 -9.92 -6.04
N ALA A 443 -18.59 -10.26 -5.36
CA ALA A 443 -19.29 -11.51 -5.61
C ALA A 443 -19.66 -11.62 -7.10
N THR A 444 -19.38 -12.78 -7.70
CA THR A 444 -19.79 -13.08 -9.08
C THR A 444 -21.25 -13.47 -9.07
N THR A 445 -22.05 -12.81 -9.89
CA THR A 445 -23.45 -13.18 -10.07
C THR A 445 -23.53 -14.34 -11.06
N LEU A 446 -24.28 -15.38 -10.68
CA LEU A 446 -24.57 -16.52 -11.54
C LEU A 446 -25.92 -16.28 -12.23
N GLY A 447 -25.94 -16.43 -13.54
CA GLY A 447 -27.12 -16.21 -14.39
C GLY A 447 -27.73 -17.51 -14.88
N ASN A 448 -28.22 -17.50 -16.13
CA ASN A 448 -28.93 -18.63 -16.72
C ASN A 448 -28.01 -19.84 -16.90
N TYR A 449 -28.52 -21.02 -16.54
CA TYR A 449 -27.92 -22.29 -16.90
C TYR A 449 -28.70 -22.95 -18.03
N ASP A 450 -27.99 -23.30 -19.10
CA ASP A 450 -28.51 -24.19 -20.14
C ASP A 450 -28.07 -25.61 -19.81
N ALA A 451 -29.01 -26.44 -19.34
CA ALA A 451 -28.75 -27.82 -19.00
C ALA A 451 -28.41 -28.70 -20.21
N THR A 452 -28.85 -28.32 -21.41
CA THR A 452 -28.57 -29.07 -22.65
C THR A 452 -27.13 -28.86 -23.08
N ALA A 453 -26.68 -27.60 -23.08
CA ALA A 453 -25.30 -27.25 -23.43
C ALA A 453 -24.32 -27.33 -22.25
N GLN A 454 -24.83 -27.50 -21.04
CA GLN A 454 -24.08 -27.42 -19.78
C GLN A 454 -23.33 -26.08 -19.61
N LEU A 455 -23.96 -24.97 -20.01
CA LEU A 455 -23.36 -23.64 -19.98
C LEU A 455 -24.00 -22.76 -18.92
N LEU A 456 -23.20 -22.07 -18.11
CA LEU A 456 -23.63 -21.11 -17.08
C LEU A 456 -23.21 -19.70 -17.44
N ASP A 457 -24.07 -18.71 -17.19
CA ASP A 457 -23.70 -17.30 -17.29
C ASP A 457 -23.05 -16.80 -16.00
N LEU A 458 -21.94 -16.08 -16.11
CA LEU A 458 -21.29 -15.37 -15.02
C LEU A 458 -21.23 -13.87 -15.31
N THR A 459 -21.41 -13.05 -14.29
CA THR A 459 -21.09 -11.61 -14.33
C THR A 459 -20.11 -11.28 -13.22
N LEU A 460 -18.94 -10.77 -13.59
CA LEU A 460 -17.92 -10.34 -12.63
C LEU A 460 -18.24 -8.96 -12.09
N ASN A 461 -17.96 -8.75 -10.80
CA ASN A 461 -18.00 -7.44 -10.18
C ASN A 461 -16.57 -6.93 -9.99
N ALA A 462 -16.20 -5.85 -10.69
CA ALA A 462 -14.88 -5.23 -10.56
C ALA A 462 -14.60 -4.72 -9.15
N ASN A 463 -15.62 -4.43 -8.34
CA ASN A 463 -15.49 -3.88 -6.99
C ASN A 463 -14.61 -2.62 -6.96
N GLY A 464 -14.87 -1.69 -7.88
CA GLY A 464 -14.14 -0.43 -7.98
C GLY A 464 -12.71 -0.53 -8.53
N ASN A 465 -12.27 -1.72 -8.98
CA ASN A 465 -11.03 -1.86 -9.75
C ASN A 465 -11.09 -1.05 -11.04
N ALA A 466 -9.95 -0.47 -11.43
CA ALA A 466 -9.81 0.25 -12.69
C ALA A 466 -9.93 -0.67 -13.92
N ASP A 467 -10.35 -0.14 -15.07
CA ASP A 467 -10.61 -0.91 -16.30
C ASP A 467 -9.39 -1.68 -16.85
N ARG A 468 -8.18 -1.28 -16.45
CA ARG A 468 -6.93 -1.96 -16.80
C ARG A 468 -6.69 -3.25 -16.00
N VAL A 469 -7.40 -3.46 -14.89
CA VAL A 469 -7.27 -4.67 -14.07
C VAL A 469 -7.76 -5.86 -14.88
N LEU A 470 -6.91 -6.88 -14.94
CA LEU A 470 -7.17 -8.15 -15.59
C LEU A 470 -7.76 -9.13 -14.58
N TYR A 471 -8.68 -9.96 -15.05
CA TYR A 471 -9.35 -10.98 -14.27
C TYR A 471 -9.11 -12.36 -14.88
N ALA A 472 -8.95 -13.37 -14.02
CA ALA A 472 -8.97 -14.78 -14.37
C ALA A 472 -10.01 -15.51 -13.50
N ILE A 473 -10.69 -16.49 -14.07
CA ILE A 473 -11.78 -17.22 -13.40
C ILE A 473 -11.39 -18.70 -13.35
N ALA A 474 -11.48 -19.32 -12.19
CA ALA A 474 -11.18 -20.71 -11.97
C ALA A 474 -12.34 -21.45 -11.29
N THR A 475 -12.49 -22.75 -11.55
CA THR A 475 -13.34 -23.62 -10.73
C THR A 475 -12.62 -24.06 -9.47
N ASN A 476 -13.33 -24.28 -8.36
CA ASN A 476 -12.74 -24.79 -7.12
C ASN A 476 -12.57 -26.32 -7.09
N GLY A 477 -12.83 -27.00 -8.21
CA GLY A 477 -12.60 -28.44 -8.35
C GLY A 477 -11.13 -28.83 -8.25
N THR A 478 -10.87 -30.12 -8.03
CA THR A 478 -9.53 -30.72 -8.11
C THR A 478 -9.52 -31.71 -9.28
N PRO A 479 -8.71 -31.49 -10.34
CA PRO A 479 -7.79 -30.35 -10.53
C PRO A 479 -8.53 -29.03 -10.80
N ARG A 480 -7.92 -27.91 -10.41
CA ARG A 480 -8.43 -26.56 -10.72
C ARG A 480 -8.37 -26.34 -12.22
N GLN A 481 -9.49 -25.95 -12.82
CA GLN A 481 -9.60 -25.54 -14.21
C GLN A 481 -9.89 -24.05 -14.32
N TRP A 482 -9.53 -23.45 -15.45
CA TRP A 482 -9.61 -22.02 -15.73
C TRP A 482 -10.51 -21.74 -16.91
N VAL A 483 -11.37 -20.73 -16.79
CA VAL A 483 -12.20 -20.24 -17.89
C VAL A 483 -11.29 -19.61 -18.95
N GLN A 484 -11.43 -20.07 -20.19
CA GLN A 484 -10.68 -19.60 -21.35
C GLN A 484 -11.43 -18.46 -22.05
N ALA A 485 -10.78 -17.75 -22.99
CA ALA A 485 -11.36 -16.59 -23.67
C ALA A 485 -12.67 -16.89 -24.43
N ASN A 486 -12.89 -18.15 -24.82
CA ASN A 486 -14.09 -18.65 -25.50
C ASN A 486 -15.14 -19.28 -24.54
N GLY A 487 -14.96 -19.17 -23.22
CA GLY A 487 -15.88 -19.74 -22.24
C GLY A 487 -15.61 -21.21 -21.87
N THR A 488 -14.67 -21.88 -22.54
CA THR A 488 -14.31 -23.28 -22.24
C THR A 488 -13.41 -23.40 -21.00
N MET A 489 -13.22 -24.62 -20.51
CA MET A 489 -12.36 -24.91 -19.36
C MET A 489 -10.97 -25.41 -19.81
N GLY A 490 -9.91 -24.84 -19.26
CA GLY A 490 -8.50 -25.18 -19.55
C GLY A 490 -7.64 -25.31 -18.29
N THR A 491 -6.35 -25.64 -18.45
CA THR A 491 -5.41 -25.84 -17.34
C THR A 491 -4.59 -24.61 -16.97
N THR A 492 -4.57 -23.59 -17.84
CA THR A 492 -3.83 -22.34 -17.63
C THR A 492 -4.77 -21.14 -17.47
N PRO A 493 -4.43 -20.16 -16.62
CA PRO A 493 -5.23 -18.96 -16.44
C PRO A 493 -5.22 -18.10 -17.72
N VAL A 494 -6.39 -17.56 -18.08
CA VAL A 494 -6.53 -16.52 -19.09
C VAL A 494 -6.88 -15.22 -18.39
N TRP A 495 -6.04 -14.19 -18.58
CA TRP A 495 -6.20 -12.88 -17.96
C TRP A 495 -6.77 -11.89 -18.98
N ARG A 496 -7.91 -11.26 -18.67
CA ARG A 496 -8.54 -10.24 -19.53
C ARG A 496 -9.17 -9.14 -18.70
N THR A 497 -9.27 -7.93 -19.25
CA THR A 497 -10.03 -6.85 -18.60
C THR A 497 -11.50 -7.22 -18.48
N LEU A 498 -12.24 -6.56 -17.58
CA LEU A 498 -13.69 -6.78 -17.47
C LEU A 498 -14.40 -6.53 -18.80
N ALA A 499 -14.02 -5.45 -19.51
CA ALA A 499 -14.55 -5.14 -20.83
C ALA A 499 -14.28 -6.24 -21.88
N ALA A 500 -13.09 -6.85 -21.84
CA ALA A 500 -12.72 -7.93 -22.76
C ALA A 500 -13.43 -9.26 -22.42
N TRP A 501 -13.76 -9.50 -21.15
CA TRP A 501 -14.64 -10.60 -20.75
C TRP A 501 -16.09 -10.39 -21.18
N GLY A 502 -16.54 -9.13 -21.23
CA GLY A 502 -17.91 -8.75 -21.54
C GLY A 502 -18.83 -8.72 -20.31
N ALA A 503 -20.07 -8.25 -20.50
CA ALA A 503 -21.05 -8.12 -19.42
C ALA A 503 -21.52 -9.48 -18.87
N THR A 504 -21.51 -10.51 -19.72
CA THR A 504 -21.89 -11.88 -19.37
C THR A 504 -20.89 -12.85 -19.99
N ILE A 505 -20.35 -13.73 -19.15
CA ILE A 505 -19.36 -14.73 -19.51
C ILE A 505 -20.04 -16.09 -19.50
N ARG A 506 -20.18 -16.70 -20.69
CA ARG A 506 -20.78 -18.02 -20.84
C ARG A 506 -19.71 -19.08 -20.56
N VAL A 507 -19.83 -19.86 -19.49
CA VAL A 507 -18.82 -20.84 -19.07
C VAL A 507 -19.33 -22.28 -19.13
N GLY A 508 -18.51 -23.19 -19.64
CA GLY A 508 -18.77 -24.63 -19.62
C GLY A 508 -18.06 -25.39 -20.73
N PRO A 509 -18.37 -26.69 -20.92
CA PRO A 509 -19.42 -27.45 -20.25
C PRO A 509 -19.14 -27.67 -18.75
N LEU A 510 -20.19 -27.55 -17.91
CA LEU A 510 -20.19 -27.84 -16.49
C LEU A 510 -21.09 -29.05 -16.20
N ALA A 511 -20.48 -30.21 -15.97
CA ALA A 511 -21.21 -31.48 -15.81
C ALA A 511 -22.09 -31.55 -14.55
N ASN A 512 -21.82 -30.74 -13.53
CA ASN A 512 -22.63 -30.68 -12.31
C ASN A 512 -22.68 -29.25 -11.76
N LEU A 513 -23.87 -28.65 -11.75
CA LEU A 513 -24.08 -27.32 -11.16
C LEU A 513 -24.06 -27.31 -9.64
N GLU A 514 -24.47 -28.38 -8.96
CA GLU A 514 -24.59 -28.39 -7.49
C GLU A 514 -23.24 -28.11 -6.81
N THR A 515 -22.15 -28.49 -7.48
CA THR A 515 -20.77 -28.35 -7.03
C THR A 515 -19.99 -27.24 -7.73
N ALA A 516 -20.59 -26.53 -8.69
CA ALA A 516 -19.90 -25.46 -9.39
C ALA A 516 -19.62 -24.31 -8.41
N ARG A 517 -18.33 -24.07 -8.16
CA ARG A 517 -17.82 -22.98 -7.33
C ARG A 517 -16.72 -22.29 -8.13
N PHE A 518 -16.81 -20.97 -8.22
CA PHE A 518 -15.83 -20.19 -8.96
C PHE A 518 -15.01 -19.34 -8.01
N THR A 519 -13.73 -19.25 -8.32
CA THR A 519 -12.79 -18.29 -7.77
C THR A 519 -12.41 -17.30 -8.86
N VAL A 520 -12.64 -16.01 -8.61
CA VAL A 520 -12.18 -14.92 -9.50
C VAL A 520 -10.93 -14.30 -8.91
N LEU A 521 -9.94 -14.07 -9.76
CA LEU A 521 -8.66 -13.45 -9.45
C LEU A 521 -8.59 -12.10 -10.18
N ALA A 522 -8.04 -11.07 -9.53
CA ALA A 522 -7.68 -9.80 -10.17
C ALA A 522 -6.16 -9.60 -10.20
N TYR A 523 -5.68 -8.93 -11.24
CA TYR A 523 -4.28 -8.65 -11.51
C TYR A 523 -4.15 -7.29 -12.21
N ASP A 524 -3.33 -6.39 -11.69
CA ASP A 524 -2.95 -5.15 -12.40
C ASP A 524 -1.57 -5.33 -13.04
N PRO A 525 -1.47 -5.41 -14.38
CA PRO A 525 -0.20 -5.60 -15.08
C PRO A 525 0.75 -4.41 -14.96
N THR A 526 0.25 -3.23 -14.54
CA THR A 526 1.07 -2.04 -14.33
C THR A 526 1.70 -1.98 -12.94
N GLN A 527 1.29 -2.86 -12.01
CA GLN A 527 1.70 -2.79 -10.60
C GLN A 527 2.36 -4.06 -10.03
N PHE A 528 2.46 -5.18 -10.78
CA PHE A 528 3.08 -6.45 -10.35
C PHE A 528 2.80 -6.85 -8.88
N THR A 529 1.70 -7.57 -8.59
CA THR A 529 1.64 -8.91 -7.89
C THR A 529 0.27 -9.25 -7.27
N THR A 530 0.16 -10.55 -6.93
CA THR A 530 -0.80 -11.36 -6.13
C THR A 530 -2.32 -11.26 -6.38
N ALA A 531 -2.84 -12.38 -6.87
CA ALA A 531 -4.25 -12.65 -7.04
C ALA A 531 -5.02 -12.70 -5.70
N GLN A 532 -6.21 -12.09 -5.67
CA GLN A 532 -7.17 -12.29 -4.58
C GLN A 532 -8.34 -13.16 -5.02
N THR A 533 -8.77 -14.07 -4.15
CA THR A 533 -9.79 -15.07 -4.44
C THR A 533 -11.15 -14.68 -3.82
N THR A 534 -12.20 -14.75 -4.63
CA THR A 534 -13.60 -14.72 -4.15
C THR A 534 -14.24 -16.05 -4.45
N GLU A 535 -14.58 -16.83 -3.43
CA GLU A 535 -15.34 -18.07 -3.57
C GLU A 535 -16.84 -17.75 -3.65
N ASN A 536 -17.48 -18.15 -4.76
CA ASN A 536 -18.93 -18.02 -4.92
C ASN A 536 -19.62 -19.36 -4.67
N VAL A 537 -20.61 -19.38 -3.78
CA VAL A 537 -21.43 -20.55 -3.47
C VAL A 537 -22.78 -20.44 -4.18
N ILE A 538 -23.13 -21.43 -5.00
CA ILE A 538 -24.51 -21.60 -5.51
C ILE A 538 -25.40 -21.91 -4.29
N ALA A 539 -26.39 -21.07 -4.02
CA ALA A 539 -27.45 -21.42 -3.08
C ALA A 539 -28.18 -22.67 -3.62
N PRO A 540 -28.35 -23.75 -2.84
CA PRO A 540 -29.00 -24.97 -3.33
C PRO A 540 -30.44 -24.66 -3.77
N VAL A 541 -30.81 -25.12 -4.97
CA VAL A 541 -32.17 -25.05 -5.48
C VAL A 541 -33.06 -25.88 -4.55
N THR A 542 -33.99 -25.25 -3.84
CA THR A 542 -34.88 -25.94 -2.90
C THR A 542 -35.98 -26.67 -3.68
N LEU A 543 -35.92 -28.01 -3.73
CA LEU A 543 -37.00 -28.83 -4.30
C LEU A 543 -38.27 -28.71 -3.42
N PRO A 544 -39.49 -28.71 -3.99
CA PRO A 544 -40.73 -28.64 -3.23
C PRO A 544 -40.91 -29.88 -2.36
N GLN A 545 -41.23 -29.69 -1.08
CA GLN A 545 -41.52 -30.78 -0.15
C GLN A 545 -42.99 -31.18 -0.20
N ILE A 546 -43.28 -32.48 -0.27
CA ILE A 546 -44.61 -33.04 -0.05
C ILE A 546 -44.86 -33.12 1.46
N SER A 547 -46.07 -32.77 1.88
CA SER A 547 -46.49 -32.81 3.29
C SER A 547 -47.93 -33.34 3.42
N GLY A 548 -48.36 -33.63 4.65
CA GLY A 548 -49.77 -33.96 4.93
C GLY A 548 -50.27 -35.28 4.35
N LEU A 549 -49.39 -36.26 4.12
CA LEU A 549 -49.78 -37.58 3.65
C LEU A 549 -50.69 -38.27 4.66
N SER A 550 -51.89 -38.68 4.24
CA SER A 550 -52.84 -39.42 5.07
C SER A 550 -53.52 -40.55 4.30
N PHE A 551 -53.98 -41.56 5.04
CA PHE A 551 -54.65 -42.76 4.52
C PHE A 551 -55.89 -43.07 5.37
N ASN A 552 -57.04 -43.24 4.73
CA ASN A 552 -58.27 -43.65 5.40
C ASN A 552 -58.46 -45.17 5.28
N PRO A 553 -58.30 -45.95 6.36
CA PRO A 553 -58.38 -47.41 6.29
C PRO A 553 -59.79 -47.95 6.03
N ALA A 554 -60.84 -47.15 6.26
CA ALA A 554 -62.22 -47.59 6.04
C ALA A 554 -62.66 -47.46 4.57
N THR A 555 -62.12 -46.47 3.85
CA THR A 555 -62.47 -46.18 2.45
C THR A 555 -61.34 -46.49 1.46
N GLY A 556 -60.13 -46.67 1.97
CA GLY A 556 -58.91 -46.76 1.18
C GLY A 556 -58.30 -45.40 0.80
N GLU A 557 -59.01 -44.28 0.94
CA GLU A 557 -58.62 -42.97 0.40
C GLU A 557 -57.19 -42.53 0.79
N ILE A 558 -56.43 -42.01 -0.19
CA ILE A 558 -55.10 -41.41 0.01
C ILE A 558 -55.18 -39.91 -0.28
N SER A 559 -54.58 -39.09 0.58
CA SER A 559 -54.42 -37.65 0.34
C SER A 559 -53.06 -37.10 0.75
N PHE A 560 -52.58 -36.05 0.07
CA PHE A 560 -51.37 -35.31 0.41
C PHE A 560 -51.38 -33.89 -0.18
N THR A 561 -50.44 -33.05 0.26
CA THR A 561 -50.33 -31.64 -0.19
C THR A 561 -48.91 -31.26 -0.65
N TRP A 562 -48.80 -30.31 -1.59
CA TRP A 562 -47.52 -29.70 -1.99
C TRP A 562 -47.71 -28.24 -2.45
N PRO A 563 -46.66 -27.39 -2.46
CA PRO A 563 -46.78 -26.01 -2.92
C PRO A 563 -47.17 -25.90 -4.42
N ALA A 564 -48.17 -25.08 -4.73
CA ALA A 564 -48.57 -24.76 -6.09
C ALA A 564 -47.43 -24.04 -6.85
N ALA A 565 -47.35 -24.23 -8.17
CA ALA A 565 -46.43 -23.43 -8.99
C ALA A 565 -46.85 -21.95 -8.97
N ALA A 566 -45.86 -21.05 -9.06
CA ALA A 566 -46.15 -19.62 -9.13
C ALA A 566 -47.12 -19.33 -10.29
N GLY A 567 -48.19 -18.60 -10.02
CA GLY A 567 -49.22 -18.28 -11.01
C GLY A 567 -50.30 -19.34 -11.24
N VAL A 568 -50.19 -20.54 -10.65
CA VAL A 568 -51.25 -21.57 -10.75
C VAL A 568 -52.27 -21.35 -9.63
N THR A 569 -53.42 -20.82 -10.02
CA THR A 569 -54.55 -20.55 -9.11
C THR A 569 -55.74 -21.50 -9.32
N ASN A 570 -55.74 -22.27 -10.41
CA ASN A 570 -56.78 -23.24 -10.74
C ASN A 570 -56.17 -24.63 -11.03
N PRO A 571 -56.66 -25.71 -10.39
CA PRO A 571 -56.22 -27.09 -10.67
C PRO A 571 -56.31 -27.50 -12.15
N GLY A 572 -57.27 -26.98 -12.91
CA GLY A 572 -57.45 -27.29 -14.33
C GLY A 572 -56.32 -26.77 -15.23
N ASN A 573 -55.43 -25.91 -14.70
CA ASN A 573 -54.24 -25.43 -15.41
C ASN A 573 -53.03 -26.36 -15.22
N LEU A 574 -53.17 -27.47 -14.50
CA LEU A 574 -52.19 -28.54 -14.46
C LEU A 574 -52.31 -29.33 -15.76
N THR A 575 -51.24 -29.36 -16.56
CA THR A 575 -51.27 -29.83 -17.95
C THR A 575 -51.29 -31.35 -18.11
N GLU A 576 -50.98 -32.13 -17.06
CA GLU A 576 -51.16 -33.58 -17.04
C GLU A 576 -52.27 -33.98 -16.06
N SER A 577 -53.16 -34.88 -16.49
CA SER A 577 -54.16 -35.54 -15.64
C SER A 577 -53.48 -36.40 -14.58
N VAL A 578 -54.06 -36.53 -13.37
CA VAL A 578 -53.56 -37.49 -12.35
C VAL A 578 -53.57 -38.89 -12.94
N GLN A 579 -52.40 -39.53 -12.93
CA GLN A 579 -52.24 -40.92 -13.34
C GLN A 579 -51.81 -41.79 -12.18
N ARG A 580 -52.26 -43.04 -12.20
CA ARG A 580 -51.92 -44.08 -11.24
C ARG A 580 -51.37 -45.31 -11.94
N SER A 581 -50.41 -45.94 -11.28
CA SER A 581 -49.83 -47.22 -11.67
C SER A 581 -49.81 -48.16 -10.45
N ALA A 582 -50.10 -49.44 -10.64
CA ALA A 582 -50.00 -50.44 -9.58
C ALA A 582 -48.55 -50.97 -9.42
N THR A 583 -47.70 -50.77 -10.43
CA THR A 583 -46.39 -51.44 -10.55
C THR A 583 -45.21 -50.50 -10.77
N LEU A 584 -45.46 -49.18 -10.93
CA LEU A 584 -44.51 -48.15 -11.34
C LEU A 584 -43.94 -48.35 -12.77
N ASN A 585 -44.56 -49.19 -13.62
CA ASN A 585 -44.01 -49.57 -14.93
C ASN A 585 -44.96 -49.25 -16.09
N ASN A 586 -44.84 -48.06 -16.72
CA ASN A 586 -45.50 -47.62 -17.97
C ASN A 586 -47.02 -47.86 -18.12
N ASP A 587 -47.70 -48.42 -17.12
CA ASP A 587 -49.11 -48.76 -17.01
C ASP A 587 -49.88 -47.62 -16.31
N TRP A 588 -49.54 -46.39 -16.69
CA TRP A 588 -50.15 -45.19 -16.13
C TRP A 588 -51.55 -45.00 -16.70
N ALA A 589 -52.55 -45.11 -15.83
CA ALA A 589 -53.94 -44.87 -16.19
C ALA A 589 -54.47 -43.63 -15.46
N ALA A 590 -55.33 -42.85 -16.12
CA ALA A 590 -56.03 -41.74 -15.47
C ALA A 590 -56.82 -42.27 -14.27
N VAL A 591 -56.84 -41.52 -13.16
CA VAL A 591 -57.58 -41.88 -11.95
C VAL A 591 -58.98 -41.27 -11.99
N PRO A 592 -60.05 -42.02 -12.31
CA PRO A 592 -61.38 -41.47 -12.39
C PRO A 592 -61.83 -41.04 -11.00
N GLY A 593 -62.21 -39.76 -10.84
CA GLY A 593 -62.67 -39.22 -9.56
C GLY A 593 -61.57 -38.73 -8.61
N ALA A 594 -60.29 -38.71 -9.03
CA ALA A 594 -59.27 -38.00 -8.27
C ALA A 594 -59.60 -36.50 -8.18
N LEU A 595 -59.49 -35.95 -6.97
CA LEU A 595 -59.78 -34.55 -6.69
C LEU A 595 -58.46 -33.80 -6.50
N LEU A 596 -58.32 -32.72 -7.26
CA LEU A 596 -57.26 -31.73 -7.09
C LEU A 596 -57.91 -30.41 -6.68
N ALA A 597 -57.46 -29.86 -5.55
CA ALA A 597 -57.86 -28.54 -5.08
C ALA A 597 -56.63 -27.67 -4.85
N ILE A 598 -56.74 -26.37 -5.07
CA ILE A 598 -55.70 -25.41 -4.67
C ILE A 598 -56.26 -24.54 -3.57
N MET A 599 -55.62 -24.56 -2.41
CA MET A 599 -55.99 -23.75 -1.26
C MET A 599 -54.73 -23.06 -0.73
N ASN A 600 -54.75 -21.72 -0.69
CA ASN A 600 -53.67 -20.90 -0.14
C ASN A 600 -52.28 -21.25 -0.70
N GLY A 601 -52.17 -21.38 -2.02
CA GLY A 601 -50.89 -21.69 -2.69
C GLY A 601 -50.40 -23.11 -2.48
N THR A 602 -51.25 -24.02 -2.00
CA THR A 602 -50.97 -25.45 -1.82
C THR A 602 -51.93 -26.26 -2.68
N VAL A 603 -51.42 -27.20 -3.44
CA VAL A 603 -52.22 -28.20 -4.13
C VAL A 603 -52.51 -29.34 -3.16
N ALA A 604 -53.78 -29.66 -2.99
CA ALA A 604 -54.26 -30.81 -2.24
C ALA A 604 -54.75 -31.87 -3.23
N PHE A 605 -54.30 -33.11 -3.04
CA PHE A 605 -54.69 -34.28 -3.81
C PHE A 605 -55.47 -35.25 -2.94
N SER A 606 -56.53 -35.84 -3.49
CA SER A 606 -57.22 -37.01 -2.93
C SER A 606 -57.61 -38.01 -4.04
N ASP A 607 -57.36 -39.30 -3.82
CA ASP A 607 -57.92 -40.41 -4.59
C ASP A 607 -58.87 -41.21 -3.69
N PRO A 608 -60.19 -41.19 -3.95
CA PRO A 608 -61.18 -41.89 -3.13
C PRO A 608 -61.29 -43.38 -3.44
N THR A 609 -60.60 -43.89 -4.48
CA THR A 609 -60.69 -45.28 -4.93
C THR A 609 -59.33 -45.96 -5.19
N PRO A 610 -58.36 -45.85 -4.27
CA PRO A 610 -57.04 -46.43 -4.51
C PRO A 610 -57.09 -47.96 -4.39
N PRO A 611 -56.38 -48.70 -5.25
CA PRO A 611 -56.32 -50.15 -5.19
C PRO A 611 -55.48 -50.60 -3.99
N TYR A 612 -55.95 -51.62 -3.29
CA TYR A 612 -55.16 -52.31 -2.27
C TYR A 612 -54.19 -53.30 -2.93
N PRO A 613 -52.89 -53.40 -2.54
CA PRO A 613 -52.18 -52.65 -1.50
C PRO A 613 -51.05 -51.71 -1.98
N LYS A 614 -50.87 -51.47 -3.29
CA LYS A 614 -49.81 -50.57 -3.82
C LYS A 614 -50.33 -49.70 -4.97
N ALA A 615 -50.19 -48.39 -4.82
CA ALA A 615 -50.47 -47.42 -5.86
C ALA A 615 -49.34 -46.38 -5.91
N PHE A 616 -48.83 -46.12 -7.10
CA PHE A 616 -47.92 -45.03 -7.39
C PHE A 616 -48.68 -43.96 -8.18
N TYR A 617 -48.41 -42.69 -7.86
CA TYR A 617 -49.04 -41.56 -8.51
C TYR A 617 -47.99 -40.77 -9.29
N ARG A 618 -48.36 -40.39 -10.52
CA ARG A 618 -47.59 -39.45 -11.34
C ARG A 618 -48.41 -38.18 -11.48
N LEU A 619 -47.77 -37.06 -11.11
CA LEU A 619 -48.27 -35.71 -11.30
C LEU A 619 -47.13 -34.89 -11.89
N ALA A 620 -47.28 -34.37 -13.11
CA ALA A 620 -46.30 -33.44 -13.66
C ALA A 620 -46.63 -32.01 -13.23
N ARG A 621 -45.57 -31.26 -12.89
CA ARG A 621 -45.62 -29.81 -12.76
C ARG A 621 -45.16 -29.22 -14.10
N PRO A 622 -45.76 -28.12 -14.60
CA PRO A 622 -45.21 -27.39 -15.74
C PRO A 622 -43.77 -26.93 -15.47
#